data_AF-A0A3N5UW60-F1
#
_entry.id   AF-A0A3N5UW60-F1
#
_cell.length_a   1.000
_cell.length_b   1.000
_cell.length_c   1.000
_cell.angle_alpha   90.00
_cell.angle_beta   90.00
_cell.angle_gamma   90.00
#
_symmetry.space_group_name_H-M   'P 1'
#
loop_
_entity.id
_entity.type
_entity.pdbx_description
1 polymer ?
#
loop_
_entity_poly.entity_id
_entity_poly.type
_entity_poly.pdbx_seq_one_letter_code
_entity_poly.pdbx_strand_id
1 'polypeptide(L)'
;MRINFHGAAQTVTGSQHLLEINGHRLLLDCGLYQGRRGETYIRNLNFAYDPRSVDAVILSHAHIDHCGNLPNLVQDGFEGPIYAVPATVDLATIMLADSGRIQESDAAFVNKKRLRRGEELIEPLYTEADAARAAALFCGVDYGQPFEPVPGVIARFVEAGHILGSAAISLEIEEKGRKIRLWFSGDIGRYKLPLLRDPVLPDDNVDYLLMECTYGDKPHNAPGMAFKEFREIVERTIKRGGKVIIPAFAVGRTQELVYHLNMMMYADHLSPVPVFVDSPLAVNASNVFSRHPECFDAETRWFVQQARHPALDFKMLTYVQSVEESKALNLRKDPMIIISASGMAEVGRILHHLKNNIENPLNTVCIVSWQAPYTLGRRLADREKHIKIFGEPYTVKAEIATIGGLSGHAGQDLLVDYARAVKPSAKKVFLVHGEEKPAAALTEKLADKNMREVYYPELHSSVEI
;
A
#
# COMPACT_ATOMS: atom_id res chain seq x y z
N MET A 1 29.59 -6.76 -6.88
CA MET A 1 28.26 -6.93 -6.29
C MET A 1 27.25 -7.06 -7.43
N ARG A 2 26.14 -7.77 -7.23
CA ARG A 2 25.11 -7.95 -8.27
C ARG A 2 23.71 -7.69 -7.73
N ILE A 3 22.89 -6.97 -8.49
CA ILE A 3 21.45 -6.82 -8.24
C ILE A 3 20.70 -7.75 -9.20
N ASN A 4 19.75 -8.53 -8.68
CA ASN A 4 18.83 -9.34 -9.48
C ASN A 4 17.40 -8.85 -9.28
N PHE A 5 16.67 -8.63 -10.37
CA PHE A 5 15.33 -8.04 -10.36
C PHE A 5 14.28 -9.15 -10.52
N HIS A 6 13.84 -9.75 -9.42
CA HIS A 6 12.92 -10.90 -9.45
C HIS A 6 11.44 -10.53 -9.33
N GLY A 7 11.14 -9.26 -9.09
CA GLY A 7 9.81 -8.77 -8.82
C GLY A 7 9.70 -7.25 -8.97
N ALA A 8 8.48 -6.72 -9.13
CA ALA A 8 8.21 -5.31 -9.48
C ALA A 8 9.08 -4.76 -10.65
N ALA A 9 9.57 -5.64 -11.53
CA ALA A 9 10.31 -5.28 -12.73
C ALA A 9 9.33 -5.21 -13.88
N GLN A 10 9.11 -4.01 -14.41
CA GLN A 10 8.10 -3.68 -15.40
C GLN A 10 6.65 -3.99 -14.99
N THR A 11 6.39 -3.95 -13.69
CA THR A 11 5.06 -4.13 -13.09
C THR A 11 5.02 -3.44 -11.72
N VAL A 12 3.82 -3.26 -11.16
CA VAL A 12 3.55 -2.56 -9.89
C VAL A 12 3.27 -3.51 -8.74
N THR A 13 3.71 -4.76 -8.83
CA THR A 13 3.37 -5.74 -7.80
C THR A 13 4.42 -6.83 -7.69
N GLY A 14 4.51 -7.40 -6.49
CA GLY A 14 5.45 -8.46 -6.17
C GLY A 14 6.89 -7.96 -6.11
N SER A 15 7.14 -6.84 -5.42
CA SER A 15 8.49 -6.29 -5.22
C SER A 15 9.43 -7.33 -4.65
N GLN A 16 10.55 -7.57 -5.33
CA GLN A 16 11.52 -8.60 -4.95
C GLN A 16 12.86 -8.34 -5.65
N HIS A 17 13.85 -7.83 -4.91
CA HIS A 17 15.17 -7.49 -5.45
C HIS A 17 16.28 -8.15 -4.64
N LEU A 18 17.00 -9.10 -5.25
CA LEU A 18 18.03 -9.90 -4.58
C LEU A 18 19.42 -9.32 -4.84
N LEU A 19 20.08 -8.87 -3.77
CA LEU A 19 21.46 -8.40 -3.80
C LEU A 19 22.40 -9.54 -3.45
N GLU A 20 23.42 -9.76 -4.29
CA GLU A 20 24.55 -10.63 -3.99
C GLU A 20 25.78 -9.79 -3.67
N ILE A 21 26.22 -9.84 -2.41
CA ILE A 21 27.23 -8.95 -1.83
C ILE A 21 28.11 -9.75 -0.87
N ASN A 22 29.44 -9.67 -1.01
CA ASN A 22 30.38 -10.32 -0.06
C ASN A 22 30.17 -11.84 0.10
N GLY A 23 29.57 -12.52 -0.89
CA GLY A 23 29.21 -13.94 -0.80
C GLY A 23 27.89 -14.24 -0.06
N HIS A 24 27.18 -13.20 0.36
CA HIS A 24 25.85 -13.26 0.98
C HIS A 24 24.75 -12.81 0.00
N ARG A 25 23.51 -13.16 0.34
CA ARG A 25 22.28 -12.87 -0.40
C ARG A 25 21.31 -12.11 0.49
N LEU A 26 21.16 -10.81 0.19
CA LEU A 26 20.26 -9.91 0.89
C LEU A 26 19.06 -9.60 0.00
N LEU A 27 17.86 -9.90 0.48
CA LEU A 27 16.63 -9.66 -0.26
C LEU A 27 15.98 -8.35 0.18
N LEU A 28 15.67 -7.46 -0.76
CA LEU A 28 14.87 -6.26 -0.54
C LEU A 28 13.43 -6.56 -1.00
N ASP A 29 12.50 -6.48 -0.05
CA ASP A 29 11.10 -6.89 -0.18
C ASP A 29 10.88 -8.35 -0.62
N CYS A 30 9.70 -8.89 -0.31
CA CYS A 30 9.23 -10.17 -0.83
C CYS A 30 7.71 -10.11 -1.00
N GLY A 31 7.30 -9.38 -2.04
CA GLY A 31 5.93 -9.06 -2.33
C GLY A 31 5.18 -10.15 -3.07
N LEU A 32 3.85 -10.18 -2.87
CA LEU A 32 2.95 -11.02 -3.65
C LEU A 32 2.67 -10.36 -5.01
N TYR A 33 2.99 -11.05 -6.10
CA TYR A 33 2.57 -10.65 -7.44
C TYR A 33 1.05 -10.84 -7.59
N GLN A 34 0.35 -9.79 -8.02
CA GLN A 34 -1.09 -9.82 -8.26
C GLN A 34 -1.40 -9.64 -9.75
N GLY A 35 -1.96 -10.67 -10.38
CA GLY A 35 -2.30 -10.63 -11.80
C GLY A 35 -3.37 -11.63 -12.18
N ARG A 36 -3.30 -12.18 -13.39
CA ARG A 36 -4.17 -13.30 -13.76
C ARG A 36 -3.91 -14.48 -12.82
N ARG A 37 -4.98 -15.19 -12.44
CA ARG A 37 -4.90 -16.24 -11.40
C ARG A 37 -3.78 -17.27 -11.64
N GLY A 38 -3.64 -17.78 -12.87
CA GLY A 38 -2.61 -18.76 -13.20
C GLY A 38 -1.18 -18.20 -13.02
N GLU A 39 -0.93 -16.99 -13.52
CA GLU A 39 0.36 -16.32 -13.34
C GLU A 39 0.65 -15.98 -11.88
N THR A 40 -0.38 -15.61 -11.12
CA THR A 40 -0.27 -15.34 -9.68
C THR A 40 0.24 -16.56 -8.93
N TYR A 41 -0.31 -17.74 -9.19
CA TYR A 41 0.17 -18.96 -8.55
C TYR A 41 1.58 -19.34 -9.00
N ILE A 42 1.86 -19.30 -10.31
CA ILE A 42 3.17 -19.67 -10.84
C ILE A 42 4.26 -18.76 -10.28
N ARG A 43 4.08 -17.44 -10.30
CA ARG A 43 5.13 -16.51 -9.86
C ARG A 43 5.36 -16.52 -8.35
N ASN A 44 4.31 -16.64 -7.55
CA ASN A 44 4.45 -16.57 -6.10
C ASN A 44 4.97 -17.88 -5.48
N LEU A 45 4.71 -19.04 -6.10
CA LEU A 45 5.14 -20.36 -5.62
C LEU A 45 6.45 -20.85 -6.25
N ASN A 46 7.07 -20.09 -7.16
CA ASN A 46 8.31 -20.50 -7.82
C ASN A 46 9.30 -19.34 -7.82
N PHE A 47 10.20 -19.35 -6.83
CA PHE A 47 11.30 -18.39 -6.77
C PHE A 47 12.34 -18.67 -7.85
N ALA A 48 12.89 -17.61 -8.45
CA ALA A 48 13.97 -17.72 -9.44
C ALA A 48 15.35 -18.01 -8.82
N TYR A 49 15.38 -18.13 -7.49
CA TYR A 49 16.55 -18.44 -6.66
C TYR A 49 16.12 -19.42 -5.57
N ASP A 50 17.09 -20.06 -4.91
CA ASP A 50 16.82 -20.94 -3.77
C ASP A 50 16.54 -20.10 -2.51
N PRO A 51 15.33 -20.13 -1.92
CA PRO A 51 15.00 -19.35 -0.72
C PRO A 51 15.90 -19.64 0.48
N ARG A 52 16.42 -20.88 0.60
CA ARG A 52 17.35 -21.28 1.67
C ARG A 52 18.71 -20.59 1.59
N SER A 53 19.04 -20.03 0.44
CA SER A 53 20.29 -19.31 0.22
C SER A 53 20.23 -17.83 0.58
N VAL A 54 19.06 -17.30 0.93
CA VAL A 54 18.89 -15.91 1.35
C VAL A 54 19.26 -15.78 2.82
N ASP A 55 20.21 -14.91 3.14
CA ASP A 55 20.70 -14.71 4.50
C ASP A 55 19.77 -13.81 5.33
N ALA A 56 19.20 -12.78 4.72
CA ALA A 56 18.32 -11.83 5.39
C ALA A 56 17.36 -11.15 4.39
N VAL A 57 16.25 -10.64 4.92
CA VAL A 57 15.30 -9.80 4.18
C VAL A 57 15.24 -8.43 4.84
N ILE A 58 15.15 -7.36 4.04
CA ILE A 58 14.79 -6.02 4.51
C ILE A 58 13.49 -5.62 3.82
N LEU A 59 12.46 -5.36 4.63
CA LEU A 59 11.14 -4.99 4.16
C LEU A 59 10.95 -3.47 4.24
N SER A 60 10.58 -2.86 3.11
CA SER A 60 10.30 -1.42 3.02
C SER A 60 9.03 -1.04 3.78
N HIS A 61 7.92 -1.75 3.55
CA HIS A 61 6.63 -1.47 4.17
C HIS A 61 5.65 -2.65 4.07
N ALA A 62 4.48 -2.51 4.70
CA ALA A 62 3.54 -3.60 4.95
C ALA A 62 2.57 -3.93 3.80
N HIS A 63 2.58 -3.24 2.66
CA HIS A 63 1.67 -3.60 1.57
C HIS A 63 1.95 -5.02 1.05
N ILE A 64 0.88 -5.71 0.60
CA ILE A 64 0.96 -7.14 0.21
C ILE A 64 1.86 -7.34 -1.01
N ASP A 65 1.94 -6.36 -1.89
CA ASP A 65 2.85 -6.35 -3.02
C ASP A 65 4.32 -6.08 -2.65
N HIS A 66 4.64 -5.87 -1.37
CA HIS A 66 6.01 -5.77 -0.83
C HIS A 66 6.34 -6.83 0.23
N CYS A 67 5.36 -7.28 1.02
CA CYS A 67 5.57 -8.29 2.07
C CYS A 67 4.85 -9.63 1.82
N GLY A 68 3.89 -9.65 0.90
CA GLY A 68 2.87 -10.69 0.85
C GLY A 68 3.34 -12.08 0.44
N ASN A 69 4.57 -12.23 -0.07
CA ASN A 69 5.15 -13.52 -0.44
C ASN A 69 6.18 -14.04 0.59
N LEU A 70 6.39 -13.32 1.70
CA LEU A 70 7.19 -13.80 2.83
C LEU A 70 6.73 -15.17 3.37
N PRO A 71 5.43 -15.50 3.48
CA PRO A 71 5.00 -16.82 3.93
C PRO A 71 5.50 -17.97 3.04
N ASN A 72 5.46 -17.79 1.72
CA ASN A 72 5.97 -18.78 0.77
C ASN A 72 7.50 -18.87 0.81
N LEU A 73 8.19 -17.74 0.99
CA LEU A 73 9.65 -17.72 1.16
C LEU A 73 10.07 -18.59 2.35
N VAL A 74 9.37 -18.47 3.48
CA VAL A 74 9.60 -19.26 4.71
C VAL A 74 9.22 -20.72 4.51
N GLN A 75 8.10 -20.98 3.83
CA GLN A 75 7.67 -22.35 3.51
C GLN A 75 8.69 -23.09 2.64
N ASP A 76 9.37 -22.38 1.74
CA ASP A 76 10.42 -22.92 0.87
C ASP A 76 11.81 -22.97 1.55
N GLY A 77 11.89 -22.69 2.85
CA GLY A 77 13.05 -22.97 3.69
C GLY A 77 13.92 -21.76 4.04
N PHE A 78 13.44 -20.52 3.86
CA PHE A 78 14.10 -19.35 4.44
C PHE A 78 13.95 -19.34 5.97
N GLU A 79 15.06 -19.15 6.69
CA GLU A 79 15.12 -19.14 8.16
C GLU A 79 15.76 -17.85 8.72
N GLY A 80 16.18 -16.93 7.85
CA GLY A 80 16.88 -15.70 8.24
C GLY A 80 15.97 -14.63 8.85
N PRO A 81 16.56 -13.54 9.39
CA PRO A 81 15.81 -12.41 9.91
C PRO A 81 15.13 -11.58 8.81
N ILE A 82 13.96 -11.03 9.13
CA ILE A 82 13.23 -10.06 8.29
C ILE A 82 13.25 -8.70 9.00
N TYR A 83 14.11 -7.79 8.57
CA TYR A 83 14.22 -6.47 9.15
C TYR A 83 13.14 -5.54 8.64
N ALA A 84 12.48 -4.81 9.53
CA ALA A 84 11.53 -3.75 9.19
C ALA A 84 11.44 -2.72 10.32
N VAL A 85 10.86 -1.56 10.03
CA VAL A 85 10.44 -0.61 11.08
C VAL A 85 9.39 -1.26 11.99
N PRO A 86 9.39 -1.04 13.32
CA PRO A 86 8.42 -1.67 14.23
C PRO A 86 6.95 -1.51 13.81
N ALA A 87 6.55 -0.33 13.33
CA ALA A 87 5.20 -0.12 12.80
C ALA A 87 4.89 -0.97 11.56
N THR A 88 5.89 -1.21 10.70
CA THR A 88 5.78 -2.12 9.56
C THR A 88 5.70 -3.58 10.01
N VAL A 89 6.43 -3.99 11.05
CA VAL A 89 6.31 -5.34 11.62
C VAL A 89 4.87 -5.62 12.08
N ASP A 90 4.30 -4.68 12.82
CA ASP A 90 2.94 -4.80 13.36
C ASP A 90 1.87 -4.80 12.26
N LEU A 91 2.01 -3.92 11.25
CA LEU A 91 1.10 -3.89 10.10
C LEU A 91 1.25 -5.14 9.22
N ALA A 92 2.48 -5.54 8.88
CA ALA A 92 2.72 -6.70 8.03
C ALA A 92 2.17 -7.97 8.69
N THR A 93 2.33 -8.12 10.00
CA THR A 93 1.80 -9.27 10.75
C THR A 93 0.28 -9.41 10.56
N ILE A 94 -0.49 -8.33 10.72
CA ILE A 94 -1.95 -8.39 10.53
C ILE A 94 -2.35 -8.53 9.06
N MET A 95 -1.58 -7.93 8.15
CA MET A 95 -1.86 -7.97 6.71
C MET A 95 -1.63 -9.37 6.13
N LEU A 96 -0.53 -10.02 6.53
CA LEU A 96 -0.22 -11.39 6.12
C LEU A 96 -1.27 -12.38 6.67
N ALA A 97 -1.66 -12.24 7.94
CA ALA A 97 -2.69 -13.09 8.53
C ALA A 97 -4.05 -12.95 7.81
N ASP A 98 -4.47 -11.72 7.51
CA ASP A 98 -5.72 -11.47 6.79
C ASP A 98 -5.67 -12.00 5.35
N SER A 99 -4.55 -11.79 4.66
CA SER A 99 -4.32 -12.33 3.31
C SER A 99 -4.39 -13.86 3.29
N GLY A 100 -3.75 -14.54 4.24
CA GLY A 100 -3.82 -15.99 4.37
C GLY A 100 -5.26 -16.48 4.58
N ARG A 101 -6.00 -15.84 5.48
CA ARG A 101 -7.41 -16.18 5.75
C ARG A 101 -8.32 -15.98 4.55
N ILE A 102 -8.11 -14.90 3.78
CA ILE A 102 -8.84 -14.64 2.53
C ILE A 102 -8.56 -15.76 1.52
N GLN A 103 -7.29 -16.13 1.35
CA GLN A 103 -6.89 -17.18 0.42
C GLN A 103 -7.47 -18.55 0.81
N GLU A 104 -7.46 -18.91 2.10
CA GLU A 104 -8.09 -20.13 2.61
C GLU A 104 -9.60 -20.15 2.31
N SER A 105 -10.26 -19.02 2.53
CA SER A 105 -11.70 -18.86 2.27
C SER A 105 -12.02 -19.01 0.78
N ASP A 106 -11.21 -18.40 -0.09
CA ASP A 106 -11.36 -18.48 -1.54
C ASP A 106 -11.09 -19.90 -2.07
N ALA A 107 -10.06 -20.57 -1.54
CA ALA A 107 -9.76 -21.96 -1.87
C ALA A 107 -10.92 -22.88 -1.47
N ALA A 108 -11.43 -22.76 -0.24
CA ALA A 108 -12.57 -23.53 0.25
C ALA A 108 -13.84 -23.32 -0.62
N PHE A 109 -14.13 -22.08 -0.99
CA PHE A 109 -15.28 -21.75 -1.83
C PHE A 109 -15.16 -22.36 -3.23
N VAL A 110 -13.99 -22.25 -3.87
CA VAL A 110 -13.73 -22.83 -5.19
C VAL A 110 -13.78 -24.35 -5.12
N ASN A 111 -13.17 -24.96 -4.11
CA ASN A 111 -13.12 -26.41 -3.90
C ASN A 111 -14.52 -27.03 -3.73
N LYS A 112 -15.46 -26.34 -3.08
CA LYS A 112 -16.86 -26.79 -3.01
C LYS A 112 -17.50 -26.96 -4.39
N LYS A 113 -17.13 -26.11 -5.37
CA LYS A 113 -17.62 -26.22 -6.76
C LYS A 113 -16.85 -27.30 -7.54
N ARG A 114 -15.53 -27.36 -7.38
CA ARG A 114 -14.66 -28.36 -8.04
C ARG A 114 -15.01 -29.79 -7.64
N LEU A 115 -15.25 -30.02 -6.35
CA LEU A 115 -15.67 -31.32 -5.83
C LEU A 115 -16.96 -31.83 -6.49
N ARG A 116 -17.93 -30.94 -6.74
CA ARG A 116 -19.17 -31.29 -7.46
C ARG A 116 -18.95 -31.64 -8.93
N ARG A 117 -17.85 -31.19 -9.52
CA ARG A 117 -17.46 -31.45 -10.92
C ARG A 117 -16.44 -32.58 -11.05
N GLY A 118 -15.99 -33.18 -9.94
CA GLY A 118 -14.92 -34.19 -9.94
C GLY A 118 -13.55 -33.64 -10.35
N GLU A 119 -13.33 -32.33 -10.17
CA GLU A 119 -12.05 -31.66 -10.46
C GLU A 119 -11.12 -31.70 -9.25
N GLU A 120 -9.81 -31.65 -9.50
CA GLU A 120 -8.79 -31.53 -8.45
C GLU A 120 -8.98 -30.27 -7.62
N LEU A 121 -8.80 -30.41 -6.31
CA LEU A 121 -8.85 -29.29 -5.37
C LEU A 121 -7.66 -28.37 -5.55
N ILE A 122 -7.84 -27.11 -5.19
CA ILE A 122 -6.77 -26.12 -5.13
C ILE A 122 -6.40 -25.82 -3.69
N GLU A 123 -5.12 -25.53 -3.48
CA GLU A 123 -4.63 -24.98 -2.23
C GLU A 123 -4.58 -23.44 -2.31
N PRO A 124 -4.67 -22.72 -1.18
CA PRO A 124 -4.29 -21.31 -1.12
C PRO A 124 -2.79 -21.14 -1.45
N LEU A 125 -2.32 -19.91 -1.74
CA LEU A 125 -0.87 -19.71 -1.88
C LEU A 125 -0.22 -19.94 -0.52
N TYR A 126 -0.82 -19.40 0.54
CA TYR A 126 -0.48 -19.66 1.93
C TYR A 126 -1.69 -19.47 2.84
N THR A 127 -1.58 -19.98 4.06
CA THR A 127 -2.61 -19.94 5.12
C THR A 127 -2.31 -18.88 6.18
N GLU A 128 -3.29 -18.56 7.04
CA GLU A 128 -3.06 -17.72 8.22
C GLU A 128 -1.95 -18.30 9.14
N ALA A 129 -1.82 -19.62 9.22
CA ALA A 129 -0.77 -20.28 9.99
C ALA A 129 0.63 -20.09 9.37
N ASP A 130 0.72 -20.08 8.05
CA ASP A 130 1.98 -19.81 7.33
C ASP A 130 2.41 -18.36 7.51
N ALA A 131 1.45 -17.43 7.48
CA ALA A 131 1.68 -16.02 7.80
C ALA A 131 2.25 -15.84 9.21
N ALA A 132 1.73 -16.56 10.21
CA ALA A 132 2.24 -16.50 11.57
C ALA A 132 3.70 -16.99 11.68
N ARG A 133 4.09 -17.99 10.89
CA ARG A 133 5.50 -18.46 10.87
C ARG A 133 6.43 -17.41 10.28
N ALA A 134 6.03 -16.74 9.21
CA ALA A 134 6.80 -15.63 8.66
C ALA A 134 6.89 -14.44 9.63
N ALA A 135 5.78 -14.14 10.32
CA ALA A 135 5.76 -13.06 11.30
C ALA A 135 6.75 -13.27 12.46
N ALA A 136 7.04 -14.52 12.82
CA ALA A 136 7.99 -14.87 13.88
C ALA A 136 9.45 -14.54 13.54
N LEU A 137 9.79 -14.30 12.27
CA LEU A 137 11.13 -13.93 11.82
C LEU A 137 11.37 -12.41 11.76
N PHE A 138 10.34 -11.58 12.03
CA PHE A 138 10.50 -10.13 12.01
C PHE A 138 11.43 -9.61 13.11
N CYS A 139 12.31 -8.70 12.71
CA CYS A 139 13.24 -7.98 13.56
C CYS A 139 12.98 -6.47 13.39
N GLY A 140 12.38 -5.85 14.42
CA GLY A 140 12.11 -4.41 14.42
C GLY A 140 13.38 -3.58 14.60
N VAL A 141 13.61 -2.59 13.72
CA VAL A 141 14.70 -1.61 13.85
C VAL A 141 14.17 -0.20 13.60
N ASP A 142 14.49 0.74 14.48
CA ASP A 142 13.98 2.10 14.40
C ASP A 142 14.57 2.87 13.21
N TYR A 143 13.84 3.89 12.75
CA TYR A 143 14.34 4.83 11.74
C TYR A 143 15.69 5.42 12.14
N GLY A 144 16.62 5.49 11.19
CA GLY A 144 17.96 6.03 11.37
C GLY A 144 18.90 5.16 12.19
N GLN A 145 18.43 4.13 12.90
CA GLN A 145 19.28 3.20 13.63
C GLN A 145 20.08 2.33 12.65
N PRO A 146 21.43 2.27 12.74
CA PRO A 146 22.22 1.37 11.91
C PRO A 146 22.06 -0.07 12.36
N PHE A 147 21.99 -0.98 11.40
CA PHE A 147 22.07 -2.43 11.63
C PHE A 147 22.85 -3.10 10.51
N GLU A 148 23.40 -4.29 10.79
CA GLU A 148 24.18 -5.07 9.82
C GLU A 148 23.42 -6.35 9.47
N PRO A 149 22.60 -6.37 8.40
CA PRO A 149 21.83 -7.55 8.01
C PRO A 149 22.70 -8.71 7.53
N VAL A 150 23.83 -8.39 6.89
CA VAL A 150 24.87 -9.33 6.44
C VAL A 150 26.24 -8.68 6.56
N PRO A 151 27.34 -9.46 6.73
CA PRO A 151 28.69 -8.92 6.90
C PRO A 151 29.11 -7.89 5.83
N GLY A 152 29.53 -6.72 6.29
CA GLY A 152 30.03 -5.63 5.44
C GLY A 152 28.93 -4.77 4.80
N VAL A 153 27.68 -4.91 5.24
CA VAL A 153 26.54 -4.09 4.79
C VAL A 153 25.92 -3.40 5.99
N ILE A 154 26.02 -2.08 6.11
CA ILE A 154 25.31 -1.31 7.12
C ILE A 154 24.04 -0.73 6.51
N ALA A 155 22.89 -1.15 7.01
CA ALA A 155 21.58 -0.70 6.59
C ALA A 155 20.98 0.33 7.55
N ARG A 156 20.14 1.21 7.03
CA ARG A 156 19.32 2.17 7.80
C ARG A 156 17.96 2.32 7.16
N PHE A 157 16.91 2.37 7.98
CA PHE A 157 15.58 2.78 7.56
C PHE A 157 15.46 4.30 7.56
N VAL A 158 14.91 4.85 6.48
CA VAL A 158 14.67 6.28 6.29
C VAL A 158 13.21 6.49 5.96
N GLU A 159 12.57 7.52 6.51
CA GLU A 159 11.14 7.79 6.32
C GLU A 159 10.77 7.90 4.84
N ALA A 160 9.83 7.06 4.39
CA ALA A 160 9.30 7.10 3.03
C ALA A 160 7.94 7.82 2.94
N GLY A 161 7.24 8.07 4.05
CA GLY A 161 6.00 8.85 4.09
C GLY A 161 4.84 8.26 3.27
N HIS A 162 4.87 6.97 2.95
CA HIS A 162 3.90 6.29 2.09
C HIS A 162 2.75 5.68 2.89
N ILE A 163 3.07 4.84 3.87
CA ILE A 163 2.14 4.33 4.90
C ILE A 163 2.84 4.34 6.26
N LEU A 164 2.10 4.09 7.34
CA LEU A 164 2.68 4.01 8.68
C LEU A 164 3.84 2.99 8.71
N GLY A 165 5.03 3.44 9.11
CA GLY A 165 6.22 2.60 9.17
C GLY A 165 6.94 2.39 7.84
N SER A 166 6.46 2.97 6.73
CA SER A 166 7.13 2.81 5.44
C SER A 166 8.52 3.42 5.45
N ALA A 167 9.47 2.72 4.85
CA ALA A 167 10.85 3.15 4.84
C ALA A 167 11.53 2.94 3.48
N ALA A 168 12.32 3.93 3.10
CA ALA A 168 13.43 3.74 2.20
C ALA A 168 14.58 3.07 2.96
N ILE A 169 15.42 2.35 2.23
CA ILE A 169 16.51 1.53 2.75
C ILE A 169 17.82 2.07 2.19
N SER A 170 18.63 2.65 3.07
CA SER A 170 19.99 3.10 2.75
C SER A 170 20.98 2.01 3.13
N LEU A 171 21.81 1.57 2.18
CA LEU A 171 22.85 0.56 2.37
C LEU A 171 24.23 1.18 2.14
N GLU A 172 25.07 1.14 3.16
CA GLU A 172 26.50 1.41 3.06
C GLU A 172 27.24 0.07 2.99
N ILE A 173 27.88 -0.20 1.86
CA ILE A 173 28.42 -1.51 1.50
C ILE A 173 29.94 -1.40 1.37
N GLU A 174 30.67 -2.27 2.06
CA GLU A 174 32.11 -2.44 1.89
C GLU A 174 32.40 -3.80 1.23
N GLU A 175 32.87 -3.78 -0.01
CA GLU A 175 33.22 -4.99 -0.78
C GLU A 175 34.60 -4.81 -1.43
N LYS A 176 35.53 -5.73 -1.14
CA LYS A 176 36.90 -5.74 -1.70
C LYS A 176 37.63 -4.39 -1.54
N GLY A 177 37.43 -3.72 -0.40
CA GLY A 177 38.02 -2.41 -0.09
C GLY A 177 37.38 -1.22 -0.80
N ARG A 178 36.28 -1.41 -1.53
CA ARG A 178 35.47 -0.33 -2.12
C ARG A 178 34.25 -0.07 -1.25
N LYS A 179 33.93 1.21 -1.06
CA LYS A 179 32.68 1.64 -0.43
C LYS A 179 31.67 2.00 -1.51
N ILE A 180 30.48 1.44 -1.40
CA ILE A 180 29.37 1.64 -2.32
C ILE A 180 28.14 2.00 -1.49
N ARG A 181 27.37 2.99 -1.94
CA ARG A 181 26.09 3.37 -1.34
C ARG A 181 24.94 3.04 -2.27
N LEU A 182 24.03 2.18 -1.81
CA LEU A 182 22.80 1.84 -2.53
C LEU A 182 21.60 2.36 -1.75
N TRP A 183 20.66 2.97 -2.46
CA TRP A 183 19.40 3.41 -1.88
C TRP A 183 18.25 2.69 -2.56
N PHE A 184 17.38 2.06 -1.78
CA PHE A 184 16.12 1.50 -2.27
C PHE A 184 14.95 2.29 -1.69
N SER A 185 14.10 2.88 -2.53
CA SER A 185 13.05 3.77 -2.04
C SER A 185 11.87 3.06 -1.36
N GLY A 186 11.61 1.80 -1.72
CA GLY A 186 10.26 1.25 -1.56
C GLY A 186 9.24 2.12 -2.31
N ASP A 187 8.02 2.21 -1.78
CA ASP A 187 7.05 3.20 -2.25
C ASP A 187 7.32 4.57 -1.62
N ILE A 188 7.32 5.61 -2.45
CA ILE A 188 7.62 6.98 -2.04
C ILE A 188 6.30 7.68 -1.76
N GLY A 189 6.20 8.22 -0.55
CA GLY A 189 5.09 9.03 -0.09
C GLY A 189 4.97 10.40 -0.75
N ARG A 190 4.12 11.25 -0.18
CA ARG A 190 3.97 12.64 -0.63
C ARG A 190 4.13 13.61 0.52
N TYR A 191 4.63 14.79 0.20
CA TYR A 191 4.66 15.89 1.14
C TYR A 191 3.27 16.32 1.58
N LYS A 192 3.13 16.65 2.87
CA LYS A 192 1.94 17.22 3.50
C LYS A 192 0.72 16.32 3.37
N LEU A 193 0.93 15.00 3.28
CA LEU A 193 -0.14 14.08 3.60
C LEU A 193 -0.42 14.18 5.10
N PRO A 194 -1.69 14.09 5.52
CA PRO A 194 -2.02 14.03 6.94
C PRO A 194 -1.42 12.80 7.60
N LEU A 195 -1.35 12.84 8.94
CA LEU A 195 -0.91 11.77 9.82
C LEU A 195 0.57 11.44 9.74
N LEU A 196 1.11 11.18 8.55
CA LEU A 196 2.43 10.62 8.36
C LEU A 196 3.47 11.69 8.11
N ARG A 197 4.71 11.42 8.54
CA ARG A 197 5.85 12.27 8.24
C ARG A 197 6.10 12.31 6.73
N ASP A 198 6.63 13.45 6.30
CA ASP A 198 7.05 13.65 4.91
C ASP A 198 8.19 12.71 4.50
N PRO A 199 8.22 12.24 3.22
CA PRO A 199 9.33 11.44 2.70
C PRO A 199 10.65 12.20 2.80
N VAL A 200 11.68 11.50 3.26
CA VAL A 200 13.06 12.00 3.23
C VAL A 200 13.72 11.58 1.92
N LEU A 201 14.35 12.56 1.26
CA LEU A 201 15.10 12.33 0.02
C LEU A 201 16.44 11.64 0.31
N PRO A 202 16.99 10.88 -0.66
CA PRO A 202 18.31 10.28 -0.52
C PRO A 202 19.42 11.31 -0.42
N ASP A 203 20.53 10.94 0.21
CA ASP A 203 21.74 11.76 0.30
C ASP A 203 22.43 11.93 -1.07
N ASP A 204 23.23 13.00 -1.21
CA ASP A 204 23.94 13.35 -2.45
C ASP A 204 25.17 12.48 -2.77
N ASN A 205 25.40 11.44 -1.96
CA ASN A 205 26.54 10.52 -2.04
C ASN A 205 26.12 9.05 -2.27
N VAL A 206 24.90 8.83 -2.75
CA VAL A 206 24.39 7.52 -3.18
C VAL A 206 24.93 7.17 -4.57
N ASP A 207 25.59 6.03 -4.73
CA ASP A 207 26.11 5.55 -6.02
C ASP A 207 25.00 4.95 -6.90
N TYR A 208 24.06 4.23 -6.29
CA TYR A 208 23.02 3.49 -6.99
C TYR A 208 21.66 3.73 -6.34
N LEU A 209 20.68 4.19 -7.11
CA LEU A 209 19.32 4.42 -6.65
C LEU A 209 18.38 3.42 -7.31
N LEU A 210 17.69 2.62 -6.51
CA LEU A 210 16.57 1.77 -6.91
C LEU A 210 15.29 2.43 -6.43
N MET A 211 14.45 2.91 -7.34
CA MET A 211 13.26 3.68 -6.97
C MET A 211 11.99 3.26 -7.70
N GLU A 212 10.84 3.46 -7.04
CA GLU A 212 9.54 3.27 -7.67
C GLU A 212 9.30 4.26 -8.81
N CYS A 213 8.38 3.92 -9.73
CA CYS A 213 7.97 4.81 -10.81
C CYS A 213 6.47 4.74 -11.11
N THR A 214 5.64 4.41 -10.11
CA THR A 214 4.20 4.15 -10.25
C THR A 214 3.46 5.26 -10.98
N TYR A 215 3.72 6.52 -10.61
CA TYR A 215 3.15 7.72 -11.25
C TYR A 215 4.18 8.52 -12.04
N GLY A 216 5.14 7.83 -12.66
CA GLY A 216 6.14 8.44 -13.53
C GLY A 216 5.57 9.23 -14.72
N ASP A 217 4.28 9.05 -15.08
CA ASP A 217 3.60 9.79 -16.16
C ASP A 217 2.70 10.94 -15.68
N LYS A 218 2.52 11.14 -14.36
CA LYS A 218 1.48 12.04 -13.83
C LYS A 218 1.96 12.86 -12.63
N PRO A 219 1.80 14.19 -12.66
CA PRO A 219 1.94 15.01 -11.46
C PRO A 219 0.74 14.80 -10.52
N HIS A 220 0.89 15.23 -9.28
CA HIS A 220 -0.19 15.25 -8.30
C HIS A 220 -0.46 16.68 -7.82
N ASN A 221 -1.74 17.02 -7.71
CA ASN A 221 -2.16 18.26 -7.05
C ASN A 221 -1.82 18.23 -5.56
N ALA A 222 -1.77 19.38 -4.91
CA ALA A 222 -1.56 19.46 -3.47
C ALA A 222 -2.68 18.71 -2.68
N PRO A 223 -2.34 17.88 -1.68
CA PRO A 223 -3.32 17.12 -0.90
C PRO A 223 -4.46 17.98 -0.31
N GLY A 224 -4.16 19.21 0.12
CA GLY A 224 -5.16 20.12 0.71
C GLY A 224 -6.35 20.42 -0.20
N MET A 225 -6.15 20.46 -1.53
CA MET A 225 -7.25 20.66 -2.49
C MET A 225 -8.18 19.44 -2.53
N ALA A 226 -7.62 18.23 -2.46
CA ALA A 226 -8.38 16.99 -2.47
C ALA A 226 -9.25 16.85 -1.21
N PHE A 227 -8.74 17.26 -0.04
CA PHE A 227 -9.52 17.24 1.19
C PHE A 227 -10.60 18.33 1.25
N LYS A 228 -10.39 19.47 0.59
CA LYS A 228 -11.44 20.47 0.41
C LYS A 228 -12.58 19.93 -0.46
N GLU A 229 -12.25 19.29 -1.58
CA GLU A 229 -13.24 18.62 -2.43
C GLU A 229 -13.99 17.53 -1.67
N PHE A 230 -13.27 16.73 -0.86
CA PHE A 230 -13.87 15.72 0.01
C PHE A 230 -14.91 16.31 0.96
N ARG A 231 -14.56 17.40 1.64
CA ARG A 231 -15.48 18.13 2.52
C ARG A 231 -16.74 18.58 1.78
N GLU A 232 -16.58 19.20 0.61
CA GLU A 232 -17.70 19.69 -0.19
C GLU A 232 -18.65 18.55 -0.59
N ILE A 233 -18.11 17.40 -0.99
CA ILE A 233 -18.86 16.18 -1.30
C ILE A 233 -19.63 15.68 -0.08
N VAL A 234 -18.99 15.59 1.08
CA VAL A 234 -19.63 15.16 2.32
C VAL A 234 -20.77 16.12 2.67
N GLU A 235 -20.48 17.42 2.78
CA GLU A 235 -21.48 18.42 3.17
C GLU A 235 -22.73 18.40 2.28
N ARG A 236 -22.56 18.42 0.95
CA ARG A 236 -23.70 18.46 0.02
C ARG A 236 -24.50 17.15 0.00
N THR A 237 -23.85 16.01 0.29
CA THR A 237 -24.55 14.72 0.40
C THR A 237 -25.35 14.62 1.69
N ILE A 238 -24.77 15.05 2.81
CA ILE A 238 -25.46 15.05 4.10
C ILE A 238 -26.60 16.06 4.11
N LYS A 239 -26.42 17.28 3.54
CA LYS A 239 -27.47 18.30 3.45
C LYS A 239 -28.71 17.84 2.69
N ARG A 240 -28.58 16.96 1.69
CA ARG A 240 -29.72 16.38 0.95
C ARG A 240 -30.28 15.08 1.56
N GLY A 241 -29.83 14.71 2.76
CA GLY A 241 -30.35 13.55 3.48
C GLY A 241 -29.76 12.20 3.04
N GLY A 242 -28.64 12.20 2.29
CA GLY A 242 -28.04 10.99 1.73
C GLY A 242 -26.91 10.40 2.57
N LYS A 243 -26.47 9.20 2.17
CA LYS A 243 -25.25 8.56 2.69
C LYS A 243 -24.06 8.80 1.76
N VAL A 244 -22.88 8.93 2.35
CA VAL A 244 -21.60 8.91 1.62
C VAL A 244 -20.97 7.53 1.78
N ILE A 245 -20.84 6.79 0.69
CA ILE A 245 -20.23 5.46 0.66
C ILE A 245 -18.83 5.59 0.05
N ILE A 246 -17.80 5.15 0.78
CA ILE A 246 -16.40 5.36 0.41
C ILE A 246 -15.68 4.00 0.33
N PRO A 247 -15.46 3.46 -0.88
CA PRO A 247 -14.50 2.39 -1.09
C PRO A 247 -13.09 2.89 -0.77
N ALA A 248 -12.44 2.30 0.24
CA ALA A 248 -11.08 2.68 0.65
C ALA A 248 -10.22 1.46 0.96
N PHE A 249 -8.91 1.57 0.74
CA PHE A 249 -7.96 0.57 1.24
C PHE A 249 -7.95 0.56 2.77
N ALA A 250 -7.82 -0.64 3.35
CA ALA A 250 -7.91 -0.85 4.79
C ALA A 250 -6.76 -0.19 5.57
N VAL A 251 -5.59 -0.07 4.93
CA VAL A 251 -4.38 0.54 5.48
C VAL A 251 -4.04 1.80 4.68
N GLY A 252 -3.61 2.85 5.37
CA GLY A 252 -3.34 4.18 4.79
C GLY A 252 -4.63 4.98 4.57
N ARG A 253 -5.33 4.73 3.45
CA ARG A 253 -6.43 5.61 3.00
C ARG A 253 -7.55 5.75 4.01
N THR A 254 -7.96 4.66 4.64
CA THR A 254 -9.05 4.70 5.63
C THR A 254 -8.67 5.59 6.82
N GLN A 255 -7.44 5.47 7.33
CA GLN A 255 -6.95 6.23 8.47
C GLN A 255 -6.84 7.72 8.12
N GLU A 256 -6.30 8.07 6.96
CA GLU A 256 -6.24 9.46 6.51
C GLU A 256 -7.63 10.11 6.41
N LEU A 257 -8.62 9.40 5.85
CA LEU A 257 -9.99 9.90 5.76
C LEU A 257 -10.63 10.08 7.14
N VAL A 258 -10.44 9.13 8.05
CA VAL A 258 -10.93 9.21 9.43
C VAL A 258 -10.33 10.42 10.13
N TYR A 259 -9.02 10.62 10.04
CA TYR A 259 -8.33 11.78 10.60
C TYR A 259 -8.85 13.09 10.01
N HIS A 260 -9.05 13.16 8.71
CA HIS A 260 -9.59 14.36 8.09
C HIS A 260 -11.02 14.65 8.50
N LEU A 261 -11.88 13.65 8.62
CA LEU A 261 -13.24 13.84 9.14
C LEU A 261 -13.22 14.36 10.58
N ASN A 262 -12.30 13.84 11.40
CA ASN A 262 -12.08 14.31 12.76
C ASN A 262 -11.68 15.80 12.79
N MET A 263 -10.66 16.17 12.01
CA MET A 263 -10.24 17.56 11.83
C MET A 263 -11.38 18.46 11.33
N MET A 264 -12.17 18.00 10.37
CA MET A 264 -13.28 18.77 9.82
C MET A 264 -14.40 19.03 10.82
N MET A 265 -14.70 18.04 11.68
CA MET A 265 -15.72 18.19 12.74
C MET A 265 -15.20 19.03 13.90
N TYR A 266 -13.91 18.94 14.23
CA TYR A 266 -13.31 19.67 15.34
C TYR A 266 -13.02 21.14 15.00
N ALA A 267 -12.33 21.39 13.88
CA ALA A 267 -11.81 22.72 13.53
C ALA A 267 -12.66 23.44 12.46
N ASP A 268 -13.17 22.70 11.47
CA ASP A 268 -13.79 23.29 10.28
C ASP A 268 -15.32 23.42 10.36
N HIS A 269 -15.90 23.12 11.53
CA HIS A 269 -17.33 23.27 11.84
C HIS A 269 -18.25 22.42 10.92
N LEU A 270 -17.76 21.28 10.41
CA LEU A 270 -18.63 20.30 9.78
C LEU A 270 -19.67 19.82 10.79
N SER A 271 -20.96 19.84 10.40
CA SER A 271 -22.03 19.35 11.28
C SER A 271 -21.77 17.90 11.68
N PRO A 272 -21.92 17.52 12.97
CA PRO A 272 -21.69 16.16 13.42
C PRO A 272 -22.50 15.16 12.59
N VAL A 273 -21.81 14.20 11.98
CA VAL A 273 -22.41 13.14 11.16
C VAL A 273 -21.85 11.79 11.59
N PRO A 274 -22.67 10.74 11.73
CA PRO A 274 -22.18 9.40 12.03
C PRO A 274 -21.19 8.90 10.95
N VAL A 275 -20.05 8.37 11.38
CA VAL A 275 -19.01 7.80 10.52
C VAL A 275 -18.76 6.36 10.92
N PHE A 276 -18.84 5.44 9.96
CA PHE A 276 -18.63 4.01 10.17
C PHE A 276 -17.43 3.53 9.35
N VAL A 277 -16.47 2.90 10.02
CA VAL A 277 -15.41 2.13 9.35
C VAL A 277 -15.81 0.67 9.41
N ASP A 278 -16.25 0.12 8.28
CA ASP A 278 -16.78 -1.23 8.16
C ASP A 278 -15.83 -2.14 7.38
N SER A 279 -14.69 -2.45 8.02
CA SER A 279 -13.70 -3.39 7.52
C SER A 279 -12.88 -3.91 8.70
N PRO A 280 -12.93 -5.22 9.02
CA PRO A 280 -12.15 -5.80 10.12
C PRO A 280 -10.66 -5.48 10.03
N LEU A 281 -10.07 -5.59 8.83
CA LEU A 281 -8.67 -5.23 8.59
C LEU A 281 -8.42 -3.74 8.85
N ALA A 282 -9.33 -2.85 8.45
CA ALA A 282 -9.16 -1.41 8.70
C ALA A 282 -9.28 -1.05 10.19
N VAL A 283 -10.12 -1.77 10.95
CA VAL A 283 -10.17 -1.64 12.42
C VAL A 283 -8.83 -2.05 13.03
N ASN A 284 -8.32 -3.22 12.66
CA ASN A 284 -7.04 -3.73 13.17
C ASN A 284 -5.88 -2.79 12.80
N ALA A 285 -5.84 -2.29 11.56
CA ALA A 285 -4.85 -1.33 11.12
C ALA A 285 -4.94 0.00 11.91
N SER A 286 -6.14 0.50 12.18
CA SER A 286 -6.32 1.72 12.98
C SER A 286 -5.83 1.56 14.43
N ASN A 287 -5.96 0.35 14.99
CA ASN A 287 -5.38 0.01 16.30
C ASN A 287 -3.84 -0.02 16.24
N VAL A 288 -3.24 -0.47 15.14
CA VAL A 288 -1.78 -0.39 14.94
C VAL A 288 -1.32 1.07 14.88
N PHE A 289 -1.99 1.93 14.08
CA PHE A 289 -1.67 3.35 14.02
C PHE A 289 -1.68 4.01 15.41
N SER A 290 -2.67 3.67 16.24
CA SER A 290 -2.80 4.22 17.59
C SER A 290 -1.65 3.80 18.53
N ARG A 291 -0.96 2.70 18.23
CA ARG A 291 0.21 2.21 19.00
C ARG A 291 1.54 2.81 18.54
N HIS A 292 1.57 3.49 17.40
CA HIS A 292 2.77 4.07 16.80
C HIS A 292 2.69 5.60 16.58
N PRO A 293 2.39 6.41 17.62
CA PRO A 293 2.33 7.87 17.50
C PRO A 293 3.69 8.51 17.13
N GLU A 294 4.80 7.80 17.34
CA GLU A 294 6.13 8.21 16.89
C GLU A 294 6.19 8.36 15.38
N CYS A 295 5.45 7.56 14.60
CA CYS A 295 5.40 7.67 13.14
C CYS A 295 4.60 8.88 12.64
N PHE A 296 3.86 9.58 13.51
CA PHE A 296 3.04 10.69 13.06
C PHE A 296 3.86 11.94 12.72
N ASP A 297 3.32 12.84 11.91
CA ASP A 297 3.89 14.16 11.66
C ASP A 297 3.81 15.08 12.90
N ALA A 298 4.42 16.26 12.81
CA ALA A 298 4.44 17.18 13.95
C ALA A 298 3.06 17.78 14.22
N GLU A 299 2.30 18.09 13.17
CA GLU A 299 0.97 18.69 13.22
C GLU A 299 -0.04 17.77 13.92
N THR A 300 -0.04 16.49 13.56
CA THR A 300 -0.89 15.44 14.13
C THR A 300 -0.53 15.21 15.59
N ARG A 301 0.76 15.08 15.93
CA ARG A 301 1.16 14.95 17.33
C ARG A 301 0.72 16.16 18.16
N TRP A 302 0.86 17.36 17.61
CA TRP A 302 0.39 18.59 18.26
C TRP A 302 -1.13 18.59 18.44
N PHE A 303 -1.90 18.21 17.41
CA PHE A 303 -3.35 18.09 17.48
C PHE A 303 -3.77 17.11 18.58
N VAL A 304 -3.18 15.91 18.59
CA VAL A 304 -3.48 14.89 19.60
C VAL A 304 -3.20 15.38 21.02
N GLN A 305 -2.07 16.06 21.22
CA GLN A 305 -1.67 16.56 22.53
C GLN A 305 -2.51 17.75 23.00
N GLN A 306 -2.73 18.76 22.14
CA GLN A 306 -3.41 20.00 22.51
C GLN A 306 -4.93 19.86 22.56
N ALA A 307 -5.52 19.17 21.58
CA ALA A 307 -6.97 18.94 21.56
C ALA A 307 -7.41 17.91 22.62
N ARG A 308 -6.45 17.20 23.26
CA ARG A 308 -6.68 16.00 24.09
C ARG A 308 -7.62 15.01 23.40
N HIS A 309 -7.45 14.91 22.09
CA HIS A 309 -8.38 14.23 21.21
C HIS A 309 -7.58 13.25 20.35
N PRO A 310 -7.94 11.96 20.30
CA PRO A 310 -7.21 11.00 19.48
C PRO A 310 -7.21 11.40 18.00
N ALA A 311 -6.17 11.00 17.26
CA ALA A 311 -6.09 11.25 15.82
C ALA A 311 -7.16 10.47 15.05
N LEU A 312 -7.32 9.19 15.38
CA LEU A 312 -8.18 8.24 14.68
C LEU A 312 -9.42 7.84 15.49
N ASP A 313 -9.85 8.67 16.42
CA ASP A 313 -11.09 8.44 17.17
C ASP A 313 -11.77 9.77 17.48
N PHE A 314 -13.10 9.81 17.35
CA PHE A 314 -13.97 10.95 17.64
C PHE A 314 -15.38 10.46 17.98
N LYS A 315 -16.16 11.28 18.70
CA LYS A 315 -17.49 10.90 19.24
C LYS A 315 -18.47 10.28 18.22
N MET A 316 -18.38 10.69 16.95
CA MET A 316 -19.29 10.22 15.89
C MET A 316 -18.73 9.03 15.09
N LEU A 317 -17.52 8.55 15.40
CA LEU A 317 -16.88 7.43 14.74
C LEU A 317 -17.31 6.10 15.37
N THR A 318 -17.49 5.08 14.55
CA THR A 318 -17.70 3.71 15.02
C THR A 318 -16.96 2.73 14.12
N TYR A 319 -16.10 1.92 14.72
CA TYR A 319 -15.41 0.82 14.06
C TYR A 319 -16.28 -0.44 14.13
N VAL A 320 -16.75 -0.92 12.98
CA VAL A 320 -17.69 -2.04 12.88
C VAL A 320 -16.93 -3.34 12.68
N GLN A 321 -17.05 -4.26 13.64
CA GLN A 321 -16.39 -5.56 13.59
C GLN A 321 -17.37 -6.67 13.20
N SER A 322 -18.60 -6.66 13.73
CA SER A 322 -19.56 -7.75 13.52
C SER A 322 -20.26 -7.67 12.16
N VAL A 323 -20.67 -8.84 11.64
CA VAL A 323 -21.43 -8.93 10.38
C VAL A 323 -22.85 -8.39 10.59
N GLU A 324 -23.41 -8.56 11.78
CA GLU A 324 -24.73 -8.13 12.18
C GLU A 324 -24.85 -6.60 12.18
N GLU A 325 -23.88 -5.90 12.77
CA GLU A 325 -23.80 -4.43 12.74
C GLU A 325 -23.63 -3.91 11.31
N SER A 326 -22.74 -4.53 10.52
CA SER A 326 -22.54 -4.18 9.09
C SER A 326 -23.86 -4.26 8.30
N LYS A 327 -24.63 -5.34 8.51
CA LYS A 327 -25.95 -5.50 7.89
C LYS A 327 -26.93 -4.43 8.37
N ALA A 328 -26.91 -4.08 9.66
CA ALA A 328 -27.80 -3.07 10.23
C ALA A 328 -27.57 -1.67 9.63
N LEU A 329 -26.33 -1.32 9.26
CA LEU A 329 -26.02 -0.04 8.59
C LEU A 329 -26.76 0.12 7.25
N ASN A 330 -26.98 -0.98 6.52
CA ASN A 330 -27.69 -0.94 5.25
C ASN A 330 -29.18 -0.59 5.42
N LEU A 331 -29.76 -0.91 6.58
CA LEU A 331 -31.18 -0.65 6.89
C LEU A 331 -31.45 0.76 7.39
N ARG A 332 -30.42 1.47 7.86
CA ARG A 332 -30.55 2.85 8.32
C ARG A 332 -30.92 3.79 7.18
N LYS A 333 -31.72 4.81 7.47
CA LYS A 333 -32.20 5.81 6.49
C LYS A 333 -31.65 7.21 6.73
N ASP A 334 -31.03 7.43 7.88
CA ASP A 334 -30.45 8.71 8.25
C ASP A 334 -29.10 8.95 7.56
N PRO A 335 -28.66 10.22 7.40
CA PRO A 335 -27.40 10.56 6.76
C PRO A 335 -26.19 10.05 7.55
N MET A 336 -25.23 9.44 6.86
CA MET A 336 -24.01 8.92 7.46
C MET A 336 -22.89 8.77 6.42
N ILE A 337 -21.68 8.53 6.91
CA ILE A 337 -20.51 8.16 6.11
C ILE A 337 -20.17 6.70 6.41
N ILE A 338 -19.97 5.89 5.37
CA ILE A 338 -19.51 4.50 5.48
C ILE A 338 -18.23 4.36 4.69
N ILE A 339 -17.12 4.08 5.37
CA ILE A 339 -15.82 3.75 4.78
C ILE A 339 -15.64 2.25 4.87
N SER A 340 -15.43 1.57 3.74
CA SER A 340 -15.31 0.11 3.71
C SER A 340 -14.35 -0.36 2.64
N ALA A 341 -13.66 -1.46 2.93
CA ALA A 341 -12.76 -2.14 2.02
C ALA A 341 -13.53 -3.13 1.11
N SER A 342 -13.04 -3.43 -0.10
CA SER A 342 -11.76 -2.98 -0.68
C SER A 342 -11.84 -1.62 -1.42
N GLY A 343 -10.68 -0.95 -1.55
CA GLY A 343 -10.56 0.37 -2.18
C GLY A 343 -10.95 0.43 -3.67
N MET A 344 -10.96 -0.73 -4.34
CA MET A 344 -11.39 -0.85 -5.74
C MET A 344 -12.81 -1.43 -5.90
N ALA A 345 -13.52 -1.63 -4.80
CA ALA A 345 -14.85 -2.19 -4.75
C ALA A 345 -15.00 -3.58 -5.42
N GLU A 346 -13.97 -4.42 -5.36
CA GLU A 346 -14.00 -5.77 -5.95
C GLU A 346 -14.45 -6.86 -4.97
N VAL A 347 -14.15 -6.69 -3.69
CA VAL A 347 -14.38 -7.69 -2.64
C VAL A 347 -14.71 -7.00 -1.32
N GLY A 348 -15.22 -7.79 -0.37
CA GLY A 348 -15.48 -7.33 0.99
C GLY A 348 -16.83 -6.65 1.19
N ARG A 349 -16.99 -6.00 2.35
CA ARG A 349 -18.25 -5.43 2.81
C ARG A 349 -18.73 -4.26 1.97
N ILE A 350 -17.82 -3.56 1.28
CA ILE A 350 -18.16 -2.46 0.36
C ILE A 350 -19.17 -2.88 -0.71
N LEU A 351 -19.09 -4.11 -1.24
CA LEU A 351 -20.05 -4.61 -2.24
C LEU A 351 -21.47 -4.66 -1.69
N HIS A 352 -21.63 -5.03 -0.42
CA HIS A 352 -22.93 -5.03 0.25
C HIS A 352 -23.45 -3.61 0.44
N HIS A 353 -22.60 -2.66 0.83
CA HIS A 353 -23.03 -1.26 0.93
C HIS A 353 -23.41 -0.69 -0.44
N LEU A 354 -22.63 -0.94 -1.49
CA LEU A 354 -22.96 -0.50 -2.85
C LEU A 354 -24.28 -1.10 -3.32
N LYS A 355 -24.46 -2.42 -3.19
CA LYS A 355 -25.72 -3.11 -3.53
C LYS A 355 -26.95 -2.43 -2.94
N ASN A 356 -26.88 -2.02 -1.67
CA ASN A 356 -28.03 -1.45 -0.95
C ASN A 356 -28.23 0.06 -1.18
N ASN A 357 -27.23 0.78 -1.71
CA ASN A 357 -27.24 2.24 -1.72
C ASN A 357 -27.10 2.87 -3.12
N ILE A 358 -26.62 2.13 -4.13
CA ILE A 358 -26.27 2.67 -5.45
C ILE A 358 -27.47 3.16 -6.28
N GLU A 359 -28.67 2.65 -6.01
CA GLU A 359 -29.90 3.03 -6.72
C GLU A 359 -30.66 4.18 -6.05
N ASN A 360 -30.14 4.74 -4.95
CA ASN A 360 -30.75 5.89 -4.30
C ASN A 360 -30.06 7.19 -4.73
N PRO A 361 -30.76 8.12 -5.42
CA PRO A 361 -30.17 9.36 -5.91
C PRO A 361 -29.75 10.35 -4.82
N LEU A 362 -30.19 10.16 -3.57
CA LEU A 362 -29.72 10.97 -2.45
C LEU A 362 -28.29 10.60 -2.05
N ASN A 363 -27.84 9.38 -2.32
CA ASN A 363 -26.52 8.91 -1.89
C ASN A 363 -25.40 9.40 -2.81
N THR A 364 -24.18 9.40 -2.29
CA THR A 364 -22.94 9.56 -3.07
C THR A 364 -22.04 8.35 -2.84
N VAL A 365 -21.49 7.80 -3.91
CA VAL A 365 -20.30 6.94 -3.85
C VAL A 365 -19.08 7.81 -4.15
N CYS A 366 -18.17 7.90 -3.18
CA CYS A 366 -16.97 8.73 -3.27
C CYS A 366 -15.74 7.85 -3.51
N ILE A 367 -15.21 7.90 -4.73
CA ILE A 367 -14.01 7.17 -5.14
C ILE A 367 -12.78 8.01 -4.79
N VAL A 368 -11.97 7.50 -3.86
CA VAL A 368 -10.81 8.22 -3.27
C VAL A 368 -9.46 7.59 -3.61
N SER A 369 -9.48 6.44 -4.30
CA SER A 369 -8.29 5.64 -4.61
C SER A 369 -8.20 5.41 -6.12
N TRP A 370 -7.00 5.08 -6.60
CA TRP A 370 -6.84 4.61 -7.98
C TRP A 370 -7.64 3.32 -8.22
N GLN A 371 -8.17 3.19 -9.43
CA GLN A 371 -9.06 2.10 -9.81
C GLN A 371 -8.45 1.36 -11.01
N ALA A 372 -8.06 0.10 -10.80
CA ALA A 372 -7.51 -0.74 -11.85
C ALA A 372 -8.52 -0.95 -12.98
N PRO A 373 -8.07 -1.10 -14.24
CA PRO A 373 -8.95 -1.45 -15.35
C PRO A 373 -9.84 -2.65 -15.01
N TYR A 374 -11.08 -2.62 -15.50
CA TYR A 374 -12.10 -3.69 -15.37
C TYR A 374 -12.68 -3.91 -13.96
N THR A 375 -12.18 -3.24 -12.92
CA THR A 375 -12.79 -3.29 -11.58
C THR A 375 -14.14 -2.58 -11.55
N LEU A 376 -15.02 -3.00 -10.63
CA LEU A 376 -16.28 -2.32 -10.35
C LEU A 376 -16.06 -0.85 -9.99
N GLY A 377 -15.07 -0.57 -9.14
CA GLY A 377 -14.73 0.81 -8.77
C GLY A 377 -14.29 1.65 -9.97
N ARG A 378 -13.61 1.06 -10.96
CA ARG A 378 -13.30 1.74 -12.22
C ARG A 378 -14.56 2.05 -13.04
N ARG A 379 -15.45 1.08 -13.20
CA ARG A 379 -16.73 1.26 -13.93
C ARG A 379 -17.60 2.36 -13.28
N LEU A 380 -17.59 2.42 -11.95
CA LEU A 380 -18.22 3.50 -11.19
C LEU A 380 -17.54 4.85 -11.48
N ALA A 381 -16.21 4.93 -11.40
CA ALA A 381 -15.46 6.14 -11.69
C ALA A 381 -15.69 6.65 -13.13
N ASP A 382 -15.83 5.73 -14.09
CA ASP A 382 -16.17 6.02 -15.50
C ASP A 382 -17.67 6.35 -15.69
N ARG A 383 -18.45 6.39 -14.61
CA ARG A 383 -19.87 6.75 -14.55
C ARG A 383 -20.78 5.86 -15.39
N GLU A 384 -20.44 4.57 -15.50
CA GLU A 384 -21.32 3.60 -16.14
C GLU A 384 -22.70 3.58 -15.47
N LYS A 385 -23.76 3.63 -16.28
CA LYS A 385 -25.14 3.64 -15.78
C LYS A 385 -25.64 2.28 -15.29
N HIS A 386 -25.05 1.20 -15.80
CA HIS A 386 -25.46 -0.16 -15.51
C HIS A 386 -24.24 -0.99 -15.13
N ILE A 387 -24.22 -1.46 -13.89
CA ILE A 387 -23.12 -2.24 -13.32
C ILE A 387 -23.63 -3.60 -12.84
N LYS A 388 -22.72 -4.50 -12.50
CA LYS A 388 -23.04 -5.76 -11.86
C LYS A 388 -22.40 -5.82 -10.48
N ILE A 389 -23.18 -6.19 -9.47
CA ILE A 389 -22.71 -6.44 -8.10
C ILE A 389 -23.20 -7.83 -7.72
N PHE A 390 -22.29 -8.73 -7.32
CA PHE A 390 -22.58 -10.16 -7.13
C PHE A 390 -23.23 -10.84 -8.34
N GLY A 391 -22.93 -10.36 -9.55
CA GLY A 391 -23.49 -10.86 -10.82
C GLY A 391 -24.88 -10.33 -11.17
N GLU A 392 -25.56 -9.63 -10.24
CA GLU A 392 -26.87 -9.03 -10.44
C GLU A 392 -26.73 -7.61 -11.04
N PRO A 393 -27.59 -7.21 -11.98
CA PRO A 393 -27.56 -5.87 -12.58
C PRO A 393 -28.15 -4.80 -11.64
N TYR A 394 -27.54 -3.62 -11.60
CA TYR A 394 -28.03 -2.45 -10.87
C TYR A 394 -27.93 -1.19 -11.74
N THR A 395 -28.88 -0.26 -11.57
CA THR A 395 -28.83 1.05 -12.23
C THR A 395 -28.21 2.09 -11.29
N VAL A 396 -27.10 2.70 -11.70
CA VAL A 396 -26.42 3.74 -10.93
C VAL A 396 -27.25 5.02 -10.94
N LYS A 397 -27.93 5.29 -9.81
CA LYS A 397 -28.71 6.52 -9.57
C LYS A 397 -28.05 7.43 -8.54
N ALA A 398 -27.31 6.84 -7.60
CA ALA A 398 -26.46 7.58 -6.68
C ALA A 398 -25.46 8.44 -7.45
N GLU A 399 -25.10 9.56 -6.85
CA GLU A 399 -24.02 10.38 -7.38
C GLU A 399 -22.70 9.64 -7.29
N ILE A 400 -21.89 9.69 -8.35
CA ILE A 400 -20.49 9.23 -8.30
C ILE A 400 -19.57 10.44 -8.29
N ALA A 401 -18.83 10.59 -7.20
CA ALA A 401 -17.80 11.59 -7.04
C ALA A 401 -16.42 10.91 -7.04
N THR A 402 -15.44 11.51 -7.69
CA THR A 402 -14.07 11.00 -7.73
C THR A 402 -13.14 12.09 -7.27
N ILE A 403 -12.35 11.82 -6.24
CA ILE A 403 -11.38 12.77 -5.70
C ILE A 403 -10.00 12.40 -6.21
N GLY A 404 -9.47 13.25 -7.08
CA GLY A 404 -8.09 13.15 -7.53
C GLY A 404 -7.12 13.67 -6.47
N GLY A 405 -5.89 13.16 -6.46
CA GLY A 405 -4.83 13.71 -5.60
C GLY A 405 -4.88 13.24 -4.15
N LEU A 406 -5.59 12.16 -3.86
CA LEU A 406 -5.51 11.47 -2.59
C LEU A 406 -4.40 10.42 -2.55
N SER A 407 -4.00 9.79 -3.66
CA SER A 407 -2.93 8.75 -3.76
C SER A 407 -1.80 8.86 -2.72
N GLY A 408 -1.40 7.72 -2.15
CA GLY A 408 -0.27 7.64 -1.21
C GLY A 408 1.10 7.66 -1.87
N HIS A 409 1.18 7.51 -3.20
CA HIS A 409 2.45 7.55 -3.94
C HIS A 409 2.83 8.95 -4.41
N ALA A 410 4.11 9.22 -4.53
CA ALA A 410 4.68 10.40 -5.17
C ALA A 410 4.20 10.57 -6.60
N GLY A 411 3.90 11.82 -6.99
CA GLY A 411 3.70 12.17 -8.40
C GLY A 411 5.05 12.40 -9.11
N GLN A 412 5.01 12.49 -10.45
CA GLN A 412 6.18 12.66 -11.32
C GLN A 412 7.18 13.72 -10.83
N ASP A 413 6.70 14.89 -10.38
CA ASP A 413 7.59 15.97 -9.93
C ASP A 413 8.45 15.56 -8.73
N LEU A 414 7.85 14.89 -7.73
CA LEU A 414 8.57 14.41 -6.56
C LEU A 414 9.49 13.24 -6.91
N LEU A 415 9.08 12.34 -7.81
CA LEU A 415 9.95 11.26 -8.31
C LEU A 415 11.20 11.84 -9.00
N VAL A 416 11.03 12.90 -9.80
CA VAL A 416 12.16 13.61 -10.43
C VAL A 416 13.07 14.25 -9.38
N ASP A 417 12.51 14.91 -8.36
CA ASP A 417 13.31 15.50 -7.29
C ASP A 417 14.05 14.45 -6.44
N TYR A 418 13.42 13.29 -6.21
CA TYR A 418 14.03 12.13 -5.53
C TYR A 418 15.25 11.62 -6.29
N ALA A 419 15.12 11.41 -7.59
CA ALA A 419 16.25 11.01 -8.44
C ALA A 419 17.34 12.11 -8.49
N ARG A 420 16.94 13.38 -8.57
CA ARG A 420 17.90 14.49 -8.64
C ARG A 420 18.75 14.64 -7.38
N ALA A 421 18.24 14.24 -6.22
CA ALA A 421 18.98 14.31 -4.96
C ALA A 421 20.29 13.49 -5.01
N VAL A 422 20.30 12.33 -5.70
CA VAL A 422 21.50 11.49 -5.84
C VAL A 422 22.39 11.86 -7.03
N LYS A 423 21.96 12.79 -7.89
CA LYS A 423 22.65 13.12 -9.15
C LYS A 423 24.16 13.41 -9.02
N PRO A 424 24.69 14.05 -7.94
CA PRO A 424 26.11 14.35 -7.84
C PRO A 424 27.01 13.11 -7.82
N SER A 425 26.54 11.98 -7.30
CA SER A 425 27.32 10.74 -7.12
C SER A 425 26.78 9.55 -7.92
N ALA A 426 25.50 9.57 -8.28
CA ALA A 426 24.83 8.40 -8.84
C ALA A 426 25.45 7.96 -10.16
N LYS A 427 25.91 6.72 -10.19
CA LYS A 427 26.38 6.00 -11.37
C LYS A 427 25.22 5.43 -12.18
N LYS A 428 24.13 5.02 -11.51
CA LYS A 428 22.94 4.48 -12.18
C LYS A 428 21.69 4.62 -11.30
N VAL A 429 20.57 4.90 -11.96
CA VAL A 429 19.22 4.86 -11.38
C VAL A 429 18.46 3.70 -12.00
N PHE A 430 17.80 2.90 -11.18
CA PHE A 430 16.97 1.78 -11.56
C PHE A 430 15.51 2.13 -11.28
N LEU A 431 14.67 2.10 -12.31
CA LEU A 431 13.23 2.32 -12.18
C LEU A 431 12.52 0.98 -12.04
N VAL A 432 11.92 0.74 -10.88
CA VAL A 432 11.11 -0.45 -10.59
C VAL A 432 9.72 -0.01 -10.15
N HIS A 433 8.84 -0.96 -9.84
CA HIS A 433 7.50 -0.68 -9.32
C HIS A 433 6.73 0.32 -10.18
N GLY A 434 6.52 -0.05 -11.44
CA GLY A 434 5.88 0.79 -12.45
C GLY A 434 5.71 0.06 -13.77
N GLU A 435 4.69 0.46 -14.52
CA GLU A 435 4.46 -0.03 -15.87
C GLU A 435 5.32 0.74 -16.90
N GLU A 436 5.39 0.21 -18.13
CA GLU A 436 6.25 0.76 -19.20
C GLU A 436 5.98 2.24 -19.47
N LYS A 437 4.70 2.64 -19.51
CA LYS A 437 4.33 4.02 -19.82
C LYS A 437 4.80 5.02 -18.75
N PRO A 438 4.49 4.85 -17.44
CA PRO A 438 5.08 5.65 -16.37
C PRO A 438 6.61 5.67 -16.38
N ALA A 439 7.26 4.52 -16.55
CA ALA A 439 8.72 4.42 -16.56
C ALA A 439 9.35 5.18 -17.73
N ALA A 440 8.80 5.07 -18.94
CA ALA A 440 9.26 5.79 -20.12
C ALA A 440 9.12 7.31 -19.95
N ALA A 441 7.97 7.77 -19.46
CA ALA A 441 7.73 9.19 -19.21
C ALA A 441 8.68 9.77 -18.15
N LEU A 442 8.95 9.02 -17.07
CA LEU A 442 9.91 9.43 -16.05
C LEU A 442 11.34 9.44 -16.60
N THR A 443 11.72 8.44 -17.39
CA THR A 443 13.04 8.36 -18.03
C THR A 443 13.32 9.59 -18.91
N GLU A 444 12.34 10.00 -19.72
CA GLU A 444 12.44 11.23 -20.54
C GLU A 444 12.65 12.48 -19.66
N LYS A 445 11.86 12.62 -18.58
CA LYS A 445 12.01 13.73 -17.63
C LYS A 445 13.36 13.74 -16.92
N LEU A 446 13.91 12.58 -16.57
CA LEU A 446 15.22 12.48 -15.95
C LEU A 446 16.33 12.84 -16.95
N ALA A 447 16.19 12.45 -18.21
CA ALA A 447 17.10 12.84 -19.28
C ALA A 447 17.14 14.38 -19.46
N ASP A 448 15.98 15.06 -19.42
CA ASP A 448 15.88 16.53 -19.44
C ASP A 448 16.62 17.19 -18.26
N LYS A 449 16.73 16.48 -17.14
CA LYS A 449 17.48 16.92 -15.94
C LYS A 449 18.95 16.50 -15.96
N ASN A 450 19.46 16.00 -17.10
CA ASN A 450 20.81 15.47 -17.28
C ASN A 450 21.12 14.28 -16.36
N MET A 451 20.15 13.40 -16.11
CA MET A 451 20.35 12.08 -15.52
C MET A 451 20.19 11.03 -16.61
N ARG A 452 21.32 10.57 -17.19
CA ARG A 452 21.31 9.74 -18.39
C ARG A 452 21.47 8.24 -18.12
N GLU A 453 22.07 7.87 -16.99
CA GLU A 453 22.25 6.49 -16.58
C GLU A 453 21.01 5.96 -15.84
N VAL A 454 19.88 5.89 -16.56
CA VAL A 454 18.61 5.36 -16.06
C VAL A 454 18.35 4.01 -16.71
N TYR A 455 18.08 2.99 -15.91
CA TYR A 455 17.81 1.63 -16.36
C TYR A 455 16.43 1.16 -15.88
N TYR A 456 15.67 0.57 -16.79
CA TYR A 456 14.36 -0.03 -16.53
C TYR A 456 14.51 -1.56 -16.67
N PRO A 457 14.82 -2.27 -15.57
CA PRO A 457 15.18 -3.69 -15.62
C PRO A 457 14.01 -4.57 -16.06
N GLU A 458 14.35 -5.62 -16.80
CA GLU A 458 13.43 -6.72 -17.12
C GLU A 458 13.33 -7.73 -15.97
N LEU A 459 12.23 -8.46 -15.90
CA LEU A 459 12.04 -9.50 -14.90
C LEU A 459 13.12 -10.60 -15.04
N HIS A 460 13.73 -10.97 -13.91
CA HIS A 460 14.87 -11.86 -13.76
C HIS A 460 16.17 -11.41 -14.44
N SER A 461 16.25 -10.15 -14.89
CA SER A 461 17.52 -9.54 -15.30
C SER A 461 18.44 -9.31 -14.09
N SER A 462 19.73 -9.11 -14.37
CA SER A 462 20.73 -8.81 -13.35
C SER A 462 21.71 -7.74 -13.83
N VAL A 463 22.25 -6.97 -12.90
CA VAL A 463 23.23 -5.91 -13.15
C VAL A 463 24.37 -6.00 -12.14
N GLU A 464 25.59 -6.08 -12.65
CA GLU A 464 26.81 -5.94 -11.85
C GLU A 464 27.05 -4.47 -11.52
N ILE A 465 27.39 -4.19 -10.26
CA ILE A 465 27.59 -2.84 -9.73
C ILE A 465 28.81 -2.70 -8.83
#